data_AF-A0A7Y4RBL5-F1
#
_entry.id   AF-A0A7Y4RBL5-F1
#
_cell.length_a   1.000
_cell.length_b   1.000
_cell.length_c   1.000
_cell.angle_alpha   90.00
_cell.angle_beta   90.00
_cell.angle_gamma   90.00
#
_symmetry.space_group_name_H-M   'P 1'
#
loop_
_entity.id
_entity.type
_entity.pdbx_description
1 polymer ?
#
loop_
_entity_poly.entity_id
_entity_poly.type
_entity_poly.pdbx_seq_one_letter_code
_entity_poly.pdbx_strand_id
1 'polypeptide(L)'
;MLRIGEMAEVAASHPDFLLAQLLVNGHSAGAACYDGKLFFAADHESGSSGVQSNLLAPTAVSVTAVTVAEMKTAIRLAIERMMTFVNDQGENLRMAPTGLKLIVPPALYFTALEAIGATMIASTDNVLKNAAEVIQLPEVVTASTFFLLKTDTAMRPFIFQDRVPVEFKSFAEGSEVEFDRGVHKHGTRARYAVGYGRWQYATRNVFTAP
;
A
#
# COMPACT_ATOMS: atom_id res chain seq x y z
N MET A 1 -30.48 -7.29 12.53
CA MET A 1 -29.66 -6.12 12.15
C MET A 1 -28.17 -6.45 11.95
N LEU A 2 -27.61 -7.50 12.59
CA LEU A 2 -26.18 -7.87 12.46
C LEU A 2 -25.69 -8.00 10.99
N ARG A 3 -26.44 -8.70 10.13
CA ARG A 3 -26.09 -8.87 8.71
C ARG A 3 -26.08 -7.58 7.88
N ILE A 4 -26.83 -6.56 8.29
CA ILE A 4 -26.84 -5.25 7.62
C ILE A 4 -25.58 -4.47 8.04
N GLY A 5 -25.17 -4.60 9.31
CA GLY A 5 -23.90 -4.08 9.81
C GLY A 5 -22.71 -4.70 9.07
N GLU A 6 -22.67 -6.03 8.95
CA GLU A 6 -21.62 -6.73 8.17
C GLU A 6 -21.57 -6.26 6.71
N MET A 7 -22.72 -6.06 6.06
CA MET A 7 -22.76 -5.51 4.70
C MET A 7 -22.19 -4.10 4.62
N ALA A 8 -22.46 -3.25 5.62
CA ALA A 8 -21.91 -1.90 5.67
C ALA A 8 -20.39 -1.91 5.89
N GLU A 9 -19.89 -2.80 6.75
CA GLU A 9 -18.45 -2.98 6.99
C GLU A 9 -17.72 -3.43 5.73
N VAL A 10 -18.25 -4.43 5.02
CA VAL A 10 -17.67 -4.91 3.75
C VAL A 10 -17.70 -3.82 2.67
N ALA A 11 -18.79 -3.04 2.58
CA ALA A 11 -18.88 -1.94 1.63
C ALA A 11 -17.86 -0.83 1.94
N ALA A 12 -17.58 -0.58 3.22
CA ALA A 12 -16.61 0.40 3.68
C ALA A 12 -15.16 -0.04 3.47
N SER A 13 -14.85 -1.34 3.59
CA SER A 13 -13.48 -1.89 3.42
C SER A 13 -13.11 -2.20 1.97
N HIS A 14 -14.08 -2.23 1.04
CA HIS A 14 -13.84 -2.56 -0.37
C HIS A 14 -12.82 -1.62 -1.08
N PRO A 15 -12.74 -0.30 -0.80
CA PRO A 15 -11.66 0.54 -1.33
C PRO A 15 -10.25 0.07 -0.90
N ASP A 16 -10.09 -0.40 0.34
CA ASP A 16 -8.81 -0.91 0.84
C ASP A 16 -8.42 -2.22 0.14
N PHE A 17 -9.42 -3.06 -0.13
CA PHE A 17 -9.25 -4.26 -0.95
C PHE A 17 -8.73 -3.93 -2.35
N LEU A 18 -9.33 -2.94 -3.03
CA LEU A 18 -8.89 -2.50 -4.35
C LEU A 18 -7.47 -1.91 -4.32
N LEU A 19 -7.12 -1.14 -3.28
CA LEU A 19 -5.76 -0.62 -3.09
C LEU A 19 -4.75 -1.76 -2.93
N ALA A 20 -5.06 -2.75 -2.10
CA ALA A 20 -4.21 -3.91 -1.90
C ALA A 20 -3.99 -4.70 -3.20
N GLN A 21 -5.03 -4.86 -4.02
CA GLN A 21 -4.91 -5.48 -5.34
C GLN A 21 -3.96 -4.71 -6.26
N LEU A 22 -4.00 -3.37 -6.27
CA LEU A 22 -3.04 -2.57 -7.05
C LEU A 22 -1.60 -2.74 -6.54
N LEU A 23 -1.40 -2.77 -5.22
CA LEU A 23 -0.07 -2.97 -4.64
C LEU A 23 0.51 -4.33 -5.04
N VAL A 24 -0.28 -5.40 -4.92
CA VAL A 24 0.15 -6.75 -5.29
C VAL A 24 0.40 -6.86 -6.79
N ASN A 25 -0.47 -6.27 -7.63
CA ASN A 25 -0.38 -6.41 -9.08
C ASN A 25 0.52 -5.37 -9.77
N GLY A 26 1.08 -4.39 -9.04
CA GLY A 26 1.88 -3.29 -9.60
C GLY A 26 3.13 -3.72 -10.39
N HIS A 27 3.52 -4.99 -10.29
CA HIS A 27 4.64 -5.59 -11.02
C HIS A 27 4.23 -6.48 -12.21
N SER A 28 2.94 -6.55 -12.51
CA SER A 28 2.36 -7.41 -13.56
C SER A 28 2.08 -6.61 -14.82
N ALA A 29 2.06 -7.26 -15.99
CA ALA A 29 1.96 -6.62 -17.31
C ALA A 29 0.78 -5.64 -17.51
N GLY A 30 -0.30 -5.74 -16.72
CA GLY A 30 -1.45 -4.83 -16.77
C GLY A 30 -1.31 -3.55 -15.92
N ALA A 31 -0.19 -3.38 -15.21
CA ALA A 31 0.06 -2.28 -14.29
C ALA A 31 0.99 -1.20 -14.88
N ALA A 32 0.84 -0.91 -16.17
CA ALA A 32 1.63 0.12 -16.83
C ALA A 32 1.37 1.50 -16.21
N CYS A 33 2.45 2.21 -15.92
CA CYS A 33 2.50 3.58 -15.47
C CYS A 33 2.39 4.57 -16.64
N TYR A 34 2.34 5.86 -16.30
CA TYR A 34 2.36 6.96 -17.27
C TYR A 34 3.65 7.02 -18.11
N ASP A 35 4.73 6.35 -17.69
CA ASP A 35 5.99 6.23 -18.43
C ASP A 35 6.06 4.96 -19.30
N GLY A 36 4.99 4.15 -19.34
CA GLY A 36 4.92 2.91 -20.10
C GLY A 36 5.63 1.72 -19.46
N LYS A 37 6.28 1.89 -18.30
CA LYS A 37 6.86 0.81 -17.49
C LYS A 37 5.85 0.30 -16.48
N LEU A 38 6.14 -0.83 -15.83
CA LEU A 38 5.28 -1.33 -14.74
C LEU A 38 5.37 -0.40 -13.53
N PHE A 39 4.33 -0.29 -12.72
CA PHE A 39 4.34 0.58 -11.53
C PHE A 39 5.47 0.26 -10.56
N PHE A 40 5.79 -1.02 -10.38
CA PHE A 40 7.00 -1.47 -9.72
C PHE A 40 7.98 -2.06 -10.73
N ALA A 41 8.99 -1.28 -11.11
CA ALA A 41 10.00 -1.67 -12.07
C ALA A 41 11.42 -1.29 -11.62
N ALA A 42 12.40 -1.96 -12.23
CA ALA A 42 13.81 -1.70 -12.00
C ALA A 42 14.37 -0.61 -12.93
N ASP A 43 13.60 -0.20 -13.94
CA ASP A 43 14.07 0.51 -15.12
C ASP A 43 13.18 1.70 -15.53
N HIS A 44 12.75 2.50 -14.56
CA HIS A 44 12.06 3.75 -14.84
C HIS A 44 13.05 4.81 -15.34
N GLU A 45 12.71 5.49 -16.43
CA GLU A 45 13.51 6.58 -16.99
C GLU A 45 12.60 7.64 -17.58
N SER A 46 12.92 8.91 -17.34
CA SER A 46 12.19 10.05 -17.89
C SER A 46 13.17 11.17 -18.18
N GLY A 47 13.21 11.64 -19.44
CA GLY A 47 14.15 12.68 -19.85
C GLY A 47 15.60 12.33 -19.50
N SER A 48 16.25 13.20 -18.74
CA SER A 48 17.64 13.07 -18.26
C SER A 48 17.75 12.49 -16.84
N SER A 49 16.71 11.81 -16.33
CA SER A 49 16.72 11.22 -14.99
C SER A 49 17.74 10.08 -14.81
N GLY A 50 18.18 9.46 -15.92
CA GLY A 50 18.79 8.14 -15.90
C GLY A 50 17.83 7.06 -15.40
N VAL A 51 18.34 5.83 -15.30
CA VAL A 51 17.57 4.65 -14.88
C VAL A 51 17.37 4.63 -13.38
N GLN A 52 16.13 4.55 -12.94
CA GLN A 52 15.69 4.55 -11.55
C GLN A 52 14.86 3.29 -11.24
N SER A 53 15.11 2.69 -10.09
CA SER A 53 14.38 1.52 -9.62
C SER A 53 13.56 1.85 -8.38
N ASN A 54 12.29 1.43 -8.37
CA ASN A 54 11.47 1.36 -7.17
C ASN A 54 11.15 -0.08 -6.75
N LEU A 55 11.75 -1.06 -7.42
CA LEU A 55 11.74 -2.48 -7.07
C LEU A 55 13.06 -2.84 -6.39
N LEU A 56 12.99 -3.05 -5.08
CA LEU A 56 14.13 -3.33 -4.23
C LEU A 56 14.14 -4.81 -3.81
N ALA A 57 15.35 -5.36 -3.72
CA ALA A 57 15.60 -6.74 -3.32
C ALA A 57 16.53 -6.80 -2.10
N PRO A 58 16.08 -6.37 -0.90
CA PRO A 58 16.87 -6.49 0.31
C PRO A 58 17.14 -7.97 0.64
N THR A 59 18.32 -8.27 1.15
CA THR A 59 18.70 -9.65 1.51
C THR A 59 18.22 -10.01 2.93
N ALA A 60 17.80 -11.26 3.09
CA ALA A 60 17.52 -11.87 4.39
C ALA A 60 17.99 -13.33 4.41
N VAL A 61 18.49 -13.79 5.55
CA VAL A 61 18.94 -15.17 5.76
C VAL A 61 17.77 -16.14 5.56
N SER A 62 16.57 -15.76 6.00
CA SER A 62 15.33 -16.47 5.71
C SER A 62 14.27 -15.51 5.19
N VAL A 63 13.79 -15.76 3.96
CA VAL A 63 12.72 -14.96 3.33
C VAL A 63 11.34 -15.21 3.94
N THR A 64 11.18 -16.26 4.75
CA THR A 64 9.93 -16.60 5.46
C THR A 64 9.97 -16.28 6.94
N ALA A 65 11.17 -16.05 7.51
CA ALA A 65 11.38 -15.72 8.91
C ALA A 65 12.38 -14.56 9.01
N VAL A 66 11.97 -13.40 8.51
CA VAL A 66 12.78 -12.18 8.50
C VAL A 66 12.97 -11.67 9.93
N THR A 67 14.22 -11.42 10.32
CA THR A 67 14.55 -10.88 11.64
C THR A 67 14.31 -9.37 11.71
N VAL A 68 14.19 -8.82 12.92
CA VAL A 68 14.01 -7.38 13.15
C VAL A 68 15.19 -6.56 12.61
N ALA A 69 16.41 -7.09 12.69
CA ALA A 69 17.61 -6.42 12.18
C ALA A 69 17.63 -6.33 10.64
N GLU A 70 17.22 -7.40 9.97
CA GLU A 70 17.09 -7.43 8.51
C GLU A 70 15.96 -6.50 8.05
N MET A 71 14.82 -6.53 8.75
CA MET A 71 13.70 -5.63 8.46
C MET A 71 14.09 -4.15 8.62
N LYS A 72 14.81 -3.81 9.70
CA LYS A 72 15.33 -2.44 9.92
C LYS A 72 16.24 -2.00 8.76
N THR A 73 17.11 -2.89 8.29
CA THR A 73 18.01 -2.60 7.18
C THR A 73 17.24 -2.41 5.87
N ALA A 74 16.24 -3.24 5.62
CA ALA A 74 15.39 -3.15 4.44
C ALA A 74 14.55 -1.86 4.42
N ILE A 75 13.96 -1.46 5.55
CA ILE A 75 13.22 -0.20 5.66
C ILE A 75 14.14 0.99 5.41
N ARG A 76 15.34 0.98 5.99
CA ARG A 76 16.34 2.03 5.75
C ARG A 76 16.68 2.15 4.26
N LEU A 77 16.95 1.02 3.58
CA LEU A 77 17.22 1.00 2.14
C LEU A 77 16.05 1.55 1.31
N ALA A 78 14.82 1.22 1.69
CA ALA A 78 13.62 1.73 1.03
C ALA A 78 13.48 3.25 1.17
N ILE A 79 13.74 3.79 2.36
CA ILE A 79 13.74 5.23 2.64
C ILE A 79 14.86 5.93 1.88
N GLU A 80 16.08 5.38 1.90
CA GLU A 80 17.23 5.92 1.16
C GLU A 80 16.94 5.98 -0.34
N ARG A 81 16.35 4.93 -0.91
CA ARG A 81 15.96 4.93 -2.32
C ARG A 81 14.99 6.06 -2.63
N MET A 82 13.96 6.26 -1.80
CA MET A 82 12.98 7.34 -1.99
C MET A 82 13.60 8.73 -1.97
N MET A 83 14.63 8.96 -1.15
CA MET A 83 15.34 10.25 -1.09
C MET A 83 16.22 10.54 -2.31
N THR A 84 16.61 9.49 -3.05
CA THR A 84 17.51 9.60 -4.19
C THR A 84 16.81 9.74 -5.53
N PHE A 85 15.48 9.66 -5.58
CA PHE A 85 14.76 9.82 -6.83
C PHE A 85 14.95 11.23 -7.42
N VAL A 86 15.15 11.27 -8.73
CA VAL A 86 15.37 12.48 -9.51
C VAL A 86 14.19 12.74 -10.45
N ASN A 87 14.03 14.01 -10.83
CA ASN A 87 13.09 14.45 -11.85
C ASN A 87 13.61 14.14 -13.27
N ASP A 88 12.82 14.53 -14.26
CA ASP A 88 13.11 14.42 -15.69
C ASP A 88 14.31 15.25 -16.15
N GLN A 89 14.80 16.17 -15.33
CA GLN A 89 16.00 16.97 -15.57
C GLN A 89 17.23 16.43 -14.83
N GLY A 90 17.11 15.28 -14.15
CA GLY A 90 18.21 14.68 -13.37
C GLY A 90 18.46 15.37 -12.01
N GLU A 91 17.61 16.30 -11.60
CA GLU A 91 17.70 16.94 -10.29
C GLU A 91 16.95 16.12 -9.23
N ASN A 92 17.50 16.08 -8.01
CA ASN A 92 16.83 15.39 -6.90
C ASN A 92 15.45 16.03 -6.62
N LEU A 93 14.43 15.19 -6.43
CA LEU A 93 13.08 15.60 -6.05
C LEU A 93 12.99 16.22 -4.64
N ARG A 94 14.08 16.19 -3.87
CA ARG A 94 14.21 16.70 -2.50
C ARG A 94 13.09 16.19 -1.61
N MET A 95 12.79 14.90 -1.74
CA MET A 95 11.74 14.25 -0.97
C MET A 95 12.14 14.13 0.50
N ALA A 96 11.37 14.77 1.38
CA ALA A 96 11.54 14.60 2.82
C ALA A 96 11.01 13.20 3.27
N PRO A 97 11.66 12.54 4.25
CA PRO A 97 11.22 11.26 4.81
C PRO A 97 10.05 11.42 5.80
N THR A 98 9.06 12.21 5.43
CA THR A 98 7.85 12.46 6.22
C THR A 98 6.66 11.76 5.56
N GLY A 99 5.61 11.47 6.34
CA GLY A 99 4.35 10.93 5.81
C GLY A 99 4.47 9.54 5.18
N LEU A 100 5.46 8.77 5.63
CA LEU A 100 5.73 7.42 5.15
C LEU A 100 4.76 6.44 5.79
N LYS A 101 4.14 5.61 4.97
CA LYS A 101 3.27 4.50 5.35
C LYS A 101 3.94 3.21 4.93
N LEU A 102 4.20 2.32 5.88
CA LEU A 102 4.75 1.00 5.62
C LEU A 102 3.60 0.01 5.56
N ILE A 103 3.31 -0.52 4.37
CA ILE A 103 2.30 -1.55 4.18
C ILE A 103 2.97 -2.90 4.27
N VAL A 104 2.48 -3.72 5.20
CA VAL A 104 3.06 -5.03 5.50
C VAL A 104 2.02 -6.15 5.42
N PRO A 105 2.45 -7.35 4.99
CA PRO A 105 1.65 -8.57 5.10
C PRO A 105 1.49 -8.97 6.58
N PRO A 106 0.47 -9.80 6.92
CA PRO A 106 0.29 -10.30 8.27
C PRO A 106 1.56 -10.98 8.86
N ALA A 107 2.31 -11.69 8.02
CA ALA A 107 3.52 -12.41 8.43
C ALA A 107 4.65 -11.49 8.93
N LEU A 108 4.75 -10.28 8.38
CA LEU A 108 5.80 -9.31 8.74
C LEU A 108 5.29 -8.23 9.71
N TYR A 109 4.03 -8.29 10.14
CA TYR A 109 3.43 -7.21 10.92
C TYR A 109 4.15 -6.97 12.25
N PHE A 110 4.35 -8.02 13.03
CA PHE A 110 4.99 -7.90 14.35
C PHE A 110 6.48 -7.52 14.24
N THR A 111 7.19 -8.06 13.25
CA THR A 111 8.61 -7.74 13.03
C THR A 111 8.79 -6.29 12.56
N ALA A 112 7.87 -5.79 11.72
CA ALA A 112 7.85 -4.39 11.28
C ALA A 112 7.47 -3.43 12.42
N LEU A 113 6.50 -3.81 13.26
CA LEU A 113 6.10 -3.02 14.43
C LEU A 113 7.25 -2.91 15.42
N GLU A 114 7.98 -3.99 15.68
CA GLU A 114 9.17 -3.92 16.53
C GLU A 114 10.27 -3.05 15.89
N ALA A 115 10.54 -3.21 14.59
CA ALA A 115 11.57 -2.45 13.89
C ALA A 115 11.33 -0.92 13.90
N ILE A 116 10.07 -0.47 13.89
CA ILE A 116 9.70 0.96 13.82
C ILE A 116 9.23 1.51 15.19
N GLY A 117 8.61 0.69 16.03
CA GLY A 117 7.97 1.13 17.27
C GLY A 117 8.87 1.00 18.51
N ALA A 118 9.80 0.04 18.52
CA ALA A 118 10.64 -0.21 19.69
C ALA A 118 11.58 0.97 19.96
N THR A 119 11.76 1.32 21.24
CA THR A 119 12.68 2.38 21.67
C THR A 119 14.14 1.94 21.60
N MET A 120 14.41 0.69 21.96
CA MET A 120 15.71 0.04 21.82
C MET A 120 15.54 -1.29 21.12
N ILE A 121 16.51 -1.64 20.27
CA ILE A 121 16.60 -2.91 19.56
C ILE A 121 18.01 -3.44 19.78
N ALA A 122 18.15 -4.68 20.28
CA ALA A 122 19.44 -5.30 20.58
C ALA A 122 20.38 -4.38 21.42
N SER A 123 19.82 -3.78 22.47
CA SER A 123 20.54 -2.88 23.40
C SER A 123 21.10 -1.60 22.78
N THR A 124 20.61 -1.20 21.60
CA THR A 124 20.96 0.07 20.93
C THR A 124 19.71 0.91 20.66
N ASP A 125 19.84 2.23 20.68
CA ASP A 125 18.75 3.15 20.33
C ASP A 125 18.26 2.93 18.89
N ASN A 126 16.93 2.98 18.74
CA ASN A 126 16.31 2.83 17.43
C ASN A 126 16.18 4.17 16.69
N VAL A 127 17.05 4.41 15.72
CA VAL A 127 17.03 5.59 14.84
C VAL A 127 15.77 5.64 13.95
N LEU A 128 15.16 4.49 13.62
CA LEU A 128 13.96 4.44 12.78
C LEU A 128 12.65 4.57 13.58
N LYS A 129 12.75 4.91 14.88
CA LYS A 129 11.58 5.05 15.72
C LYS A 129 10.62 6.08 15.12
N ASN A 130 9.37 5.68 14.87
CA ASN A 130 8.33 6.52 14.26
C ASN A 130 8.68 7.05 12.85
N ALA A 131 9.61 6.43 12.13
CA ALA A 131 9.99 6.87 10.78
C ALA A 131 8.87 6.64 9.74
N ALA A 132 8.01 5.64 9.96
CA ALA A 132 6.84 5.38 9.14
C ALA A 132 5.69 4.85 10.02
N GLU A 133 4.46 4.94 9.54
CA GLU A 133 3.31 4.29 10.18
C GLU A 133 3.10 2.91 9.58
N VAL A 134 3.05 1.88 10.44
CA VAL A 134 2.86 0.49 10.00
C VAL A 134 1.37 0.22 9.81
N ILE A 135 0.99 -0.10 8.58
CA ILE A 135 -0.37 -0.48 8.20
C ILE A 135 -0.33 -1.94 7.73
N GLN A 136 -1.15 -2.77 8.36
CA GLN A 136 -1.33 -4.16 7.95
C GLN A 136 -2.50 -4.25 6.97
N LEU A 137 -2.28 -4.91 5.83
CA LEU A 137 -3.34 -5.25 4.89
C LEU A 137 -3.43 -6.77 4.75
N PRO A 138 -4.58 -7.39 5.05
CA PRO A 138 -4.73 -8.86 5.02
C PRO A 138 -4.64 -9.44 3.61
N GLU A 139 -5.03 -8.67 2.60
CA GLU A 139 -5.02 -9.06 1.18
C GLU A 139 -3.60 -9.22 0.62
N VAL A 140 -2.60 -8.63 1.28
CA VAL A 140 -1.19 -8.82 0.93
C VAL A 140 -0.69 -10.09 1.62
N VAL A 141 -0.87 -11.23 0.96
CA VAL A 141 -0.58 -12.56 1.54
C VAL A 141 0.92 -12.96 1.40
N THR A 142 1.71 -12.17 0.67
CA THR A 142 3.13 -12.47 0.41
C THR A 142 3.97 -12.34 1.67
N ALA A 143 4.55 -13.43 2.19
CA ALA A 143 5.34 -13.42 3.42
C ALA A 143 6.68 -12.67 3.33
N SER A 144 7.18 -12.39 2.12
CA SER A 144 8.51 -11.82 1.87
C SER A 144 8.48 -10.42 1.28
N THR A 145 7.31 -9.83 1.05
CA THR A 145 7.18 -8.54 0.35
C THR A 145 6.53 -7.51 1.24
N PHE A 146 7.10 -6.30 1.27
CA PHE A 146 6.48 -5.13 1.90
C PHE A 146 6.57 -3.91 0.98
N PHE A 147 5.76 -2.91 1.25
CA PHE A 147 5.70 -1.69 0.46
C PHE A 147 5.90 -0.47 1.34
N LEU A 148 6.66 0.51 0.86
CA LEU A 148 6.78 1.82 1.49
C LEU A 148 6.11 2.84 0.58
N LEU A 149 5.19 3.63 1.13
CA LEU A 149 4.45 4.66 0.40
C LEU A 149 4.64 6.03 1.04
N LYS A 150 4.78 7.08 0.23
CA LYS A 150 4.70 8.47 0.67
C LYS A 150 3.30 9.03 0.39
N THR A 151 2.65 9.59 1.40
CA THR A 151 1.22 9.98 1.30
C THR A 151 0.91 11.44 1.71
N ASP A 152 1.90 12.17 2.21
CA ASP A 152 1.81 13.58 2.66
C ASP A 152 1.95 14.61 1.53
N THR A 153 2.05 14.17 0.29
CA THR A 153 2.25 15.03 -0.90
C THR A 153 0.96 15.24 -1.67
N ALA A 154 0.91 16.34 -2.44
CA ALA A 154 -0.22 16.68 -3.30
C ALA A 154 -0.56 15.57 -4.31
N MET A 155 0.48 14.96 -4.91
CA MET A 155 0.34 13.75 -5.71
C MET A 155 0.61 12.53 -4.83
N ARG A 156 -0.29 11.55 -4.87
CA ARG A 156 -0.14 10.27 -4.15
C ARG A 156 0.27 9.15 -5.12
N PRO A 157 0.86 8.06 -4.61
CA PRO A 157 1.22 6.92 -5.44
C PRO A 157 0.01 6.21 -6.05
N PHE A 158 -1.16 6.31 -5.40
CA PHE A 158 -2.42 5.77 -5.88
C PHE A 158 -3.47 6.87 -5.95
N ILE A 159 -4.30 6.79 -6.99
CA ILE A 159 -5.39 7.72 -7.24
C ILE A 159 -6.69 6.96 -7.00
N PHE A 160 -7.51 7.47 -6.09
CA PHE A 160 -8.88 7.01 -5.89
C PHE A 160 -9.81 8.03 -6.52
N GLN A 161 -10.58 7.60 -7.51
CA GLN A 161 -11.56 8.43 -8.19
C GLN A 161 -12.96 7.96 -7.80
N ASP A 162 -13.65 8.77 -7.01
CA ASP A 162 -15.04 8.56 -6.66
C ASP A 162 -15.96 9.10 -7.76
N ARG A 163 -16.95 8.30 -8.15
CA ARG A 163 -18.01 8.71 -9.08
C ARG A 163 -19.37 8.76 -8.40
N VAL A 164 -19.64 7.80 -7.54
CA VAL A 164 -20.82 7.75 -6.68
C VAL A 164 -20.36 7.24 -5.31
N PRO A 165 -20.52 8.04 -4.23
CA PRO A 165 -20.18 7.59 -2.88
C PRO A 165 -21.07 6.40 -2.47
N VAL A 166 -20.73 5.74 -1.36
CA VAL A 166 -21.50 4.58 -0.90
C VAL A 166 -22.92 5.03 -0.53
N GLU A 167 -23.90 4.59 -1.32
CA GLU A 167 -25.32 4.81 -1.07
C GLU A 167 -25.95 3.54 -0.50
N PHE A 168 -26.65 3.68 0.63
CA PHE A 168 -27.51 2.63 1.17
C PHE A 168 -28.92 2.74 0.58
N LYS A 169 -29.46 1.62 0.10
CA LYS A 169 -30.83 1.53 -0.43
C LYS A 169 -31.56 0.40 0.28
N SER A 170 -32.79 0.68 0.71
CA SER A 170 -33.64 -0.30 1.40
C SER A 170 -35.07 -0.28 0.90
N PHE A 171 -35.62 -1.46 0.65
CA PHE A 171 -37.06 -1.71 0.61
C PHE A 171 -37.44 -2.31 1.98
N ALA A 172 -38.07 -1.48 2.81
CA ALA A 172 -38.42 -1.78 4.20
C ALA A 172 -39.92 -1.49 4.41
N GLU A 173 -40.28 -0.99 5.59
CA GLU A 173 -41.67 -0.78 6.01
C GLU A 173 -42.47 0.04 4.99
N GLY A 174 -43.59 -0.53 4.52
CA GLY A 174 -44.49 0.10 3.55
C GLY A 174 -44.11 -0.12 2.08
N SER A 175 -43.15 -1.01 1.79
CA SER A 175 -42.82 -1.39 0.42
C SER A 175 -43.70 -2.54 -0.09
N GLU A 176 -44.03 -2.52 -1.39
CA GLU A 176 -44.81 -3.59 -2.04
C GLU A 176 -44.16 -4.98 -1.87
N VAL A 177 -42.83 -5.03 -1.82
CA VAL A 177 -42.05 -6.26 -1.61
C VAL A 177 -42.26 -6.84 -0.21
N GLU A 178 -42.41 -5.99 0.81
CA GLU A 178 -42.75 -6.42 2.15
C GLU A 178 -44.19 -6.93 2.21
N PHE A 179 -45.13 -6.22 1.58
CA PHE A 179 -46.53 -6.63 1.55
C PHE A 179 -46.74 -7.98 0.85
N ASP A 180 -46.11 -8.19 -0.31
CA ASP A 180 -46.30 -9.39 -1.13
C ASP A 180 -45.53 -10.62 -0.62
N ARG A 181 -44.35 -10.40 0.01
CA ARG A 181 -43.41 -11.49 0.32
C ARG A 181 -42.94 -11.52 1.78
N GLY A 182 -43.28 -10.53 2.60
CA GLY A 182 -42.85 -10.44 3.99
C GLY A 182 -41.34 -10.28 4.18
N VAL A 183 -40.63 -9.74 3.18
CA VAL A 183 -39.15 -9.61 3.22
C VAL A 183 -38.69 -8.18 3.06
N HIS A 184 -37.68 -7.79 3.85
CA HIS A 184 -36.95 -6.54 3.67
C HIS A 184 -35.71 -6.77 2.81
N LYS A 185 -35.44 -5.87 1.87
CA LYS A 185 -34.25 -5.92 1.01
C LYS A 185 -33.37 -4.72 1.29
N HIS A 186 -32.10 -4.98 1.54
CA HIS A 186 -31.08 -3.96 1.75
C HIS A 186 -29.97 -4.16 0.72
N GLY A 187 -29.45 -3.06 0.18
CA GLY A 187 -28.35 -3.10 -0.77
C GLY A 187 -27.50 -1.83 -0.69
N THR A 188 -26.20 -2.00 -0.85
CA THR A 188 -25.24 -0.91 -0.98
C THR A 188 -24.83 -0.75 -2.43
N ARG A 189 -24.64 0.48 -2.87
CA ARG A 189 -24.13 0.79 -4.21
C ARG A 189 -23.07 1.87 -4.10
N ALA A 190 -21.92 1.61 -4.70
CA ALA A 190 -20.88 2.60 -4.90
C ALA A 190 -20.31 2.47 -6.31
N ARG A 191 -19.74 3.55 -6.82
CA ARG A 191 -18.99 3.52 -8.08
C ARG A 191 -17.73 4.36 -7.90
N TYR A 192 -16.59 3.70 -7.96
CA TYR A 192 -15.28 4.31 -7.86
C TYR A 192 -14.28 3.51 -8.68
N ALA A 193 -13.16 4.14 -9.00
CA ALA A 193 -12.02 3.53 -9.66
C ALA A 193 -10.76 3.82 -8.85
N VAL A 194 -9.81 2.89 -8.89
CA VAL A 194 -8.46 3.07 -8.37
C VAL A 194 -7.47 2.98 -9.53
N GLY A 195 -6.40 3.76 -9.47
CA GLY A 195 -5.37 3.77 -10.49
C GLY A 195 -3.99 4.07 -9.93
N TYR A 196 -2.98 3.74 -10.71
CA TYR A 196 -1.59 4.08 -10.42
C TYR A 196 -1.33 5.56 -10.69
N GLY A 197 -0.73 6.23 -9.71
CA GLY A 197 -0.28 7.61 -9.78
C GLY A 197 1.23 7.69 -9.92
N ARG A 198 1.88 8.43 -9.02
CA ARG A 198 3.32 8.68 -9.09
C ARG A 198 4.14 7.51 -8.54
N TRP A 199 4.88 6.81 -9.41
CA TRP A 199 5.67 5.63 -9.03
C TRP A 199 6.85 5.96 -8.10
N GLN A 200 7.44 7.16 -8.18
CA GLN A 200 8.54 7.58 -7.27
C GLN A 200 8.13 7.60 -5.79
N TYR A 201 6.83 7.63 -5.50
CA TYR A 201 6.29 7.68 -4.13
C TYR A 201 5.93 6.31 -3.56
N ALA A 202 6.23 5.24 -4.29
CA ALA A 202 6.02 3.88 -3.83
C ALA A 202 7.27 3.05 -4.10
N THR A 203 7.73 2.28 -3.13
CA THR A 203 8.74 1.24 -3.36
C THR A 203 8.19 -0.11 -2.94
N ARG A 204 8.51 -1.13 -3.74
CA ARG A 204 8.24 -2.53 -3.43
C ARG A 204 9.54 -3.19 -3.02
N ASN A 205 9.53 -3.84 -1.87
CA ASN A 205 10.69 -4.50 -1.31
C ASN A 205 10.39 -6.00 -1.22
N VAL A 206 11.14 -6.81 -1.95
CA VAL A 206 11.01 -8.27 -1.95
C VAL A 206 12.26 -8.86 -1.33
N PHE A 207 12.13 -9.50 -0.17
CA PHE A 207 13.26 -10.16 0.46
C PHE A 207 13.79 -11.30 -0.41
N THR A 208 15.09 -11.30 -0.65
CA THR A 208 15.80 -12.37 -1.37
C THR A 208 16.79 -13.07 -0.45
N ALA A 209 17.02 -14.36 -0.69
CA ALA A 209 18.13 -15.07 -0.06
C ALA A 209 19.47 -14.51 -0.57
N PRO A 210 20.56 -14.57 0.23
CA PRO A 210 21.91 -14.18 -0.20
C PRO A 210 22.46 -15.07 -1.31
#